data_AF-A0A4V3YV03-F1
#
_entry.id   AF-A0A4V3YV03-F1
#
_cell.length_a   1.000
_cell.length_b   1.000
_cell.length_c   1.000
_cell.angle_alpha   90.00
_cell.angle_beta   90.00
_cell.angle_gamma   90.00
#
_symmetry.space_group_name_H-M   'P 1'
#
loop_
_entity.id
_entity.type
_entity.pdbx_description
1 polymer ?
#
loop_
_entity_poly.entity_id
_entity_poly.type
_entity_poly.pdbx_seq_one_letter_code
_entity_poly.pdbx_strand_id
1 'polypeptide(L)' 'MADEDSWLIDFPTLGHLVCAWIERHCRQPDGPLRGRPVVLSDWQYWLAANRWRIREDAPYVPP' A
#
# COMPACT_ATOMS: atom_id res chain seq x y z
N MET A 1 -11.87 -13.53 15.07
CA MET A 1 -10.52 -13.32 14.54
C MET A 1 -10.62 -13.60 13.05
N ALA A 2 -10.29 -12.64 12.19
CA ALA A 2 -10.23 -12.93 10.76
C ALA A 2 -9.19 -14.04 10.53
N ASP A 3 -9.51 -14.99 9.65
CA ASP A 3 -8.62 -16.09 9.29
C ASP A 3 -7.28 -15.52 8.81
N GLU A 4 -6.14 -16.10 9.18
CA GLU A 4 -4.82 -15.54 8.84
C GLU A 4 -4.65 -15.38 7.32
N ASP A 5 -5.25 -16.30 6.54
CA ASP A 5 -5.26 -16.28 5.07
C ASP A 5 -6.01 -15.07 4.49
N SER A 6 -6.89 -14.41 5.25
CA SER A 6 -7.62 -13.23 4.76
C SER A 6 -6.71 -12.02 4.48
N TRP A 7 -5.48 -12.03 5.03
CA TRP A 7 -4.50 -10.95 4.88
C TRP A 7 -3.42 -11.25 3.83
N LEU A 8 -3.46 -12.43 3.20
CA LEU A 8 -2.48 -12.81 2.21
C LEU A 8 -2.63 -11.96 0.94
N ILE A 9 -1.50 -11.50 0.41
CA ILE A 9 -1.40 -10.76 -0.85
C ILE A 9 -0.63 -11.65 -1.82
N ASP A 10 -1.37 -12.48 -2.56
CA ASP A 10 -0.86 -13.43 -3.55
C ASP A 10 -1.16 -13.00 -5.00
N PHE A 11 -1.66 -11.78 -5.18
CA PHE A 11 -2.04 -11.18 -6.45
C PHE A 11 -1.13 -10.00 -6.82
N PRO A 12 -0.98 -9.69 -8.12
CA PRO A 12 -0.20 -8.54 -8.56
C PRO A 12 -0.86 -7.22 -8.15
N THR A 13 -0.07 -6.31 -7.56
CA THR A 13 -0.57 -5.03 -7.05
C THR A 13 0.49 -3.93 -7.12
N LEU A 14 0.05 -2.69 -7.34
CA LEU A 14 0.89 -1.50 -7.24
C LEU A 14 0.93 -0.92 -5.80
N GLY A 15 0.35 -1.61 -4.82
CA GLY A 15 0.30 -1.16 -3.42
C GLY A 15 1.68 -0.77 -2.85
N HIS A 16 2.72 -1.53 -3.18
CA HIS A 16 4.09 -1.23 -2.77
C HIS A 16 4.61 0.12 -3.29
N LEU A 17 4.31 0.47 -4.55
CA LEU A 17 4.70 1.77 -5.13
C LEU A 17 3.96 2.92 -4.44
N VAL A 18 2.67 2.73 -4.16
CA VAL A 18 1.85 3.72 -3.45
C VAL A 18 2.39 3.95 -2.04
N CYS A 19 2.70 2.88 -1.31
CA CYS A 19 3.26 2.98 0.03
C CYS A 19 4.63 3.68 0.04
N ALA A 20 5.52 3.31 -0.90
CA ALA A 20 6.81 3.97 -1.05
C ALA A 20 6.67 5.47 -1.41
N TRP A 21 5.69 5.82 -2.25
CA TRP A 21 5.41 7.22 -2.58
C TRP A 21 4.94 7.99 -1.35
N ILE A 22 4.01 7.43 -0.57
CA ILE A 22 3.51 8.04 0.66
C ILE A 22 4.64 8.25 1.66
N GLU A 23 5.47 7.24 1.91
CA GLU A 23 6.57 7.35 2.87
C GLU A 23 7.58 8.43 2.46
N ARG A 24 7.88 8.51 1.16
CA ARG A 24 8.82 9.50 0.62
C ARG A 24 8.29 10.93 0.70
N HIS A 25 7.01 11.14 0.41
CA HIS A 25 6.47 12.47 0.14
C HIS A 25 5.53 13.03 1.22
N CYS A 26 4.88 12.16 1.99
CA CYS A 26 3.96 12.57 3.03
C CYS A 26 4.65 12.67 4.40
N ARG A 27 4.21 13.65 5.19
CA ARG A 27 4.65 13.86 6.57
C ARG A 27 3.45 13.92 7.50
N GLN A 28 3.63 13.40 8.71
CA GLN A 28 2.58 13.47 9.72
C GLN A 28 2.35 14.93 10.12
N PRO A 29 1.11 15.45 9.98
CA PRO A 29 0.85 16.88 10.12
C PRO A 29 0.95 17.35 11.57
N ASP A 30 0.70 16.46 12.53
CA ASP A 30 0.69 16.80 13.95
C ASP A 30 0.90 15.57 14.86
N GLY A 31 0.89 15.80 16.18
CA GLY A 31 0.99 14.76 17.20
C GLY A 31 2.44 14.33 17.52
N PRO A 32 2.62 13.22 18.27
CA PRO A 32 3.93 12.79 18.75
C PRO A 32 4.95 12.47 17.65
N LEU A 33 4.48 12.17 16.45
CA LEU A 33 5.30 11.83 15.28
C LEU A 33 5.29 12.94 14.23
N ARG A 34 4.87 14.16 14.57
CA ARG A 34 4.82 15.30 13.66
C ARG A 34 6.12 15.45 12.86
N GLY A 35 5.98 15.65 11.55
CA GLY A 35 7.11 15.82 10.63
C GLY A 35 7.86 14.55 10.27
N ARG A 36 7.53 13.39 10.87
CA ARG A 36 8.07 12.08 10.47
C ARG A 36 7.39 11.60 9.18
N PRO A 37 8.04 10.72 8.40
CA PRO A 37 7.38 9.98 7.32
C PRO A 37 6.08 9.32 7.78
N VAL A 38 5.10 9.29 6.89
CA VAL A 38 3.91 8.45 7.06
C VAL A 38 4.29 7.04 6.62
N VAL A 39 4.28 6.09 7.55
CA VAL A 39 4.46 4.66 7.27
C VAL A 39 3.14 3.97 7.55
N LEU A 40 2.61 3.27 6.56
CA LEU A 40 1.36 2.53 6.69
C LEU A 40 1.58 1.27 7.51
N SER A 41 0.66 0.95 8.42
CA SER A 41 0.66 -0.34 9.11
C SER A 41 0.31 -1.48 8.15
N ASP A 42 0.54 -2.73 8.56
CA ASP A 42 0.27 -3.91 7.73
C ASP A 42 -1.18 -3.97 7.24
N TRP A 43 -2.14 -3.59 8.08
CA TRP A 43 -3.55 -3.51 7.70
C TRP A 43 -3.81 -2.42 6.65
N GLN A 44 -3.19 -1.25 6.79
CA GLN A 44 -3.30 -0.17 5.80
C GLN A 44 -2.60 -0.55 4.49
N TYR A 45 -1.47 -1.26 4.56
CA TYR A 45 -0.81 -1.83 3.40
C TYR A 45 -1.72 -2.85 2.70
N TRP A 46 -2.38 -3.74 3.44
CA TRP A 46 -3.34 -4.68 2.87
C TRP A 46 -4.48 -3.97 2.15
N LEU A 47 -5.04 -2.89 2.72
CA LEU A 47 -6.02 -2.06 2.03
C LEU A 47 -5.47 -1.46 0.73
N ALA A 48 -4.25 -0.94 0.75
CA ALA A 48 -3.59 -0.42 -0.44
C ALA A 48 -3.37 -1.52 -1.49
N ALA A 49 -2.88 -2.69 -1.10
CA ALA A 49 -2.69 -3.82 -1.99
C ALA A 49 -3.98 -4.20 -2.71
N ASN A 50 -5.10 -4.23 -1.98
CA ASN A 50 -6.43 -4.47 -2.54
C ASN A 50 -6.92 -3.36 -3.46
N ARG A 51 -6.74 -2.09 -3.07
CA ARG A 51 -7.21 -0.92 -3.83
C ARG A 51 -6.47 -0.73 -5.15
N TRP A 52 -5.22 -1.18 -5.23
CA TRP A 52 -4.33 -1.06 -6.38
C TRP A 52 -3.96 -2.42 -7.01
N ARG A 53 -4.87 -3.41 -6.93
CA ARG A 53 -4.76 -4.66 -7.69
C ARG A 53 -4.63 -4.35 -9.18
N ILE A 54 -3.72 -5.05 -9.84
CA ILE A 54 -3.61 -5.02 -11.30
C ILE A 54 -4.78 -5.81 -11.86
N ARG A 55 -5.47 -5.26 -12.85
CA ARG A 55 -6.53 -5.98 -13.57
C ARG A 55 -5.91 -7.17 -14.30
N GLU A 56 -6.60 -8.31 -14.31
CA GLU A 56 -6.13 -9.53 -14.98
C GLU A 56 -5.87 -9.32 -16.48
N ASP A 57 -6.64 -8.42 -17.11
CA ASP A 57 -6.57 -8.10 -18.54
C ASP A 57 -5.68 -6.89 -18.86
N ALA A 58 -4.90 -6.38 -17.90
CA ALA A 58 -4.05 -5.21 -18.11
C ALA A 58 -2.94 -5.53 -19.14
N PRO A 59 -2.88 -4.82 -20.29
CA PRO A 59 -1.80 -5.02 -21.25
C PRO A 59 -0.51 -4.41 -20.70
N TYR A 60 0.60 -5.10 -20.91
CA TYR A 60 1.92 -4.51 -20.71
C TYR A 60 2.22 -3.51 -21.84
N VAL A 61 2.59 -2.29 -21.48
CA VAL A 61 3.01 -1.25 -22.43
C VAL A 61 4.49 -0.95 -22.17
N PRO A 62 5.40 -1.22 -23.13
CA PRO A 62 6.80 -0.90 -22.99
C PRO A 62 7.02 0.63 -22.94
N PRO A 63 8.10 1.10 -22.28
CA PRO A 63 8.44 2.51 -22.16
C PRO A 63 8.87 3.17 -23.48
#